data_AF-A0A091V274-F1
#
_entry.id   AF-A0A091V274-F1
#
_cell.length_a   1.000
_cell.length_b   1.000
_cell.length_c   1.000
_cell.angle_alpha   90.00
_cell.angle_beta   90.00
_cell.angle_gamma   90.00
#
_symmetry.space_group_name_H-M   'P 1'
#
loop_
_entity.id
_entity.type
_entity.pdbx_description
1 polymer ?
#
loop_
_entity_poly.entity_id
_entity_poly.type
_entity_poly.pdbx_seq_one_letter_code
_entity_poly.pdbx_strand_id
1 'polypeptide(L)'
;ELISSLRSKLQTLWEERELVLSEARECAERGEELEAMVQDVCKPNEFERYMMFIGDLEKVVSLLLCLSSRLARVQNAMRRIDGNTDAEEKQSLNERHKLLSRQREDAKDLKENLDLTDQQLQDYRRFVQVKTSLLIEQKDLEEQIKFFKEQIENLEKSIP
;
A
#
# COMPACT_ATOMS: atom_id res chain seq x y z
N GLU A 1 -9.63 -0.79 31.02
CA GLU A 1 -8.19 -1.03 30.74
C GLU A 1 -7.92 -1.30 29.25
N LEU A 2 -8.59 -2.26 28.60
CA LEU A 2 -8.37 -2.58 27.18
C LEU A 2 -8.61 -1.39 26.22
N ILE A 3 -9.75 -0.70 26.30
CA ILE A 3 -10.06 0.45 25.43
C ILE A 3 -9.01 1.55 25.58
N SER A 4 -8.58 1.85 26.81
CA SER A 4 -7.53 2.84 27.07
C SER A 4 -6.20 2.44 26.44
N SER A 5 -5.82 1.16 26.49
CA SER A 5 -4.62 0.64 25.83
C SER A 5 -4.72 0.76 24.30
N LEU A 6 -5.88 0.45 23.70
CA LEU A 6 -6.10 0.58 22.27
C LEU A 6 -6.04 2.04 21.81
N ARG A 7 -6.62 2.97 22.59
CA ARG A 7 -6.53 4.42 22.33
C ARG A 7 -5.09 4.92 22.40
N SER A 8 -4.31 4.45 23.37
CA SER A 8 -2.88 4.78 23.46
C SER A 8 -2.11 4.27 22.26
N LYS A 9 -2.35 3.02 21.80
CA LYS A 9 -1.69 2.50 20.59
C LYS A 9 -2.13 3.26 19.33
N LEU A 10 -3.40 3.62 19.24
CA LEU A 10 -3.92 4.44 18.14
C LEU A 10 -3.25 5.82 18.09
N GLN A 11 -3.01 6.44 19.24
CA GLN A 11 -2.29 7.72 19.34
C GLN A 11 -0.85 7.59 18.80
N THR A 12 -0.12 6.55 19.19
CA THR A 12 1.22 6.28 18.65
C THR A 12 1.22 6.11 17.13
N LEU A 13 0.23 5.40 16.58
CA LEU A 13 0.10 5.23 15.12
C LEU A 13 -0.17 6.56 14.39
N TRP A 14 -0.89 7.49 15.02
CA TRP A 14 -1.09 8.83 14.46
C TRP A 14 0.21 9.64 14.43
N GLU A 15 1.02 9.55 15.49
CA GLU A 15 2.32 10.20 15.56
C GLU A 15 3.27 9.64 14.49
N GLU A 16 3.34 8.31 14.36
CA GLU A 16 4.09 7.64 13.28
C GLU A 16 3.61 8.08 11.89
N ARG A 17 2.29 8.19 11.67
CA ARG A 17 1.72 8.68 10.40
C ARG A 17 2.16 10.10 10.08
N GLU A 18 2.17 11.01 11.05
CA GLU A 18 2.61 12.38 10.80
C GLU A 18 4.09 12.47 10.46
N LEU A 19 4.94 11.62 11.06
CA LEU A 19 6.35 11.51 10.70
C LEU A 19 6.51 11.04 9.25
N VAL A 20 5.85 9.94 8.86
CA VAL A 20 5.90 9.39 7.49
C VAL A 20 5.36 10.41 6.47
N LEU A 21 4.31 11.16 6.81
CA LEU A 21 3.80 12.23 5.94
C LEU A 21 4.80 13.38 5.79
N SER A 22 5.57 13.69 6.83
CA SER A 22 6.64 14.68 6.74
C SER A 22 7.76 14.19 5.82
N GLU A 23 8.21 12.96 6.01
CA GLU A 23 9.23 12.34 5.15
C GLU A 23 8.77 12.22 3.69
N ALA A 24 7.49 11.93 3.46
CA ALA A 24 6.90 11.90 2.13
C ALA A 24 6.90 13.29 1.46
N ARG A 25 6.66 14.37 2.22
CA ARG A 25 6.75 15.74 1.71
C ARG A 25 8.18 16.11 1.33
N GLU A 26 9.14 15.87 2.22
CA GLU A 26 10.56 16.08 1.94
C GLU A 26 11.02 15.24 0.74
N CYS A 27 10.52 14.01 0.63
CA CYS A 27 10.78 13.18 -0.52
C CYS A 27 10.22 13.79 -1.80
N ALA A 28 8.99 14.31 -1.79
CA ALA A 28 8.38 14.97 -2.94
C ALA A 28 9.19 16.19 -3.39
N GLU A 29 9.64 17.03 -2.46
CA GLU A 29 10.49 18.20 -2.76
C GLU A 29 11.81 17.80 -3.44
N ARG A 30 12.51 16.78 -2.93
CA ARG A 30 13.69 16.22 -3.61
C ARG A 30 13.36 15.63 -4.99
N GLY A 31 12.13 15.14 -5.15
CA GLY A 31 11.62 14.65 -6.43
C GLY A 31 11.57 15.74 -7.48
N GLU A 32 11.11 16.94 -7.11
CA GLU A 32 11.06 18.09 -8.02
C GLU A 32 12.45 18.51 -8.52
N GLU A 33 13.46 18.51 -7.64
CA GLU A 33 14.85 18.80 -8.02
C GLU A 33 15.41 17.76 -9.02
N LEU A 34 15.11 16.49 -8.76
CA LEU A 34 15.51 15.38 -9.61
C LEU A 34 14.78 15.41 -10.97
N GLU A 35 13.50 15.77 -10.98
CA GLU A 35 12.71 15.97 -12.20
C GLU A 35 13.32 17.08 -13.07
N ALA A 36 13.70 18.22 -12.47
CA ALA A 36 14.37 19.30 -13.18
C ALA A 36 15.71 18.85 -13.79
N MET A 37 16.52 18.09 -13.04
CA MET A 37 17.77 17.54 -13.57
C MET A 37 17.55 16.56 -14.73
N VAL A 38 16.55 15.68 -14.63
CA VAL A 38 16.21 14.74 -15.71
C VAL A 38 15.69 15.50 -16.94
N GLN A 39 14.93 16.57 -16.74
CA GLN A 39 14.44 17.43 -17.83
C GLN A 39 15.58 18.12 -18.60
N ASP A 40 16.63 18.56 -17.92
CA ASP A 40 17.78 19.23 -18.54
C ASP A 40 18.68 18.27 -19.33
N VAL A 41 18.72 16.99 -18.94
CA VAL A 41 19.64 15.98 -19.52
C VAL A 41 18.96 15.10 -20.57
N CYS A 42 17.65 14.85 -20.44
CA CYS A 42 16.91 13.94 -21.31
C CYS A 42 16.18 14.65 -22.45
N LYS A 43 15.90 13.91 -23.52
CA LYS A 43 14.99 14.41 -24.57
C LYS A 43 13.54 14.47 -24.03
N PRO A 44 12.68 15.34 -24.58
CA PRO A 44 11.29 15.48 -24.10
C PRO A 44 10.52 14.14 -24.03
N ASN A 45 10.68 13.27 -25.01
CA ASN A 45 10.05 11.95 -25.06
C ASN A 45 10.59 10.96 -24.01
N GLU A 46 11.86 11.10 -23.61
CA GLU A 46 12.46 10.30 -22.54
C GLU A 46 11.97 10.80 -21.18
N PHE A 47 11.92 12.11 -20.99
CA PHE A 47 11.35 12.73 -19.77
C PHE A 47 9.89 12.32 -19.54
N GLU A 48 9.04 12.42 -20.57
CA GLU A 48 7.65 11.95 -20.49
C GLU A 48 7.54 10.48 -20.09
N ARG A 49 8.43 9.63 -20.62
CA ARG A 49 8.49 8.21 -20.27
C ARG A 49 8.87 7.99 -18.81
N TYR A 50 9.81 8.76 -18.27
CA TYR A 50 10.18 8.71 -16.85
C TYR A 50 9.04 9.14 -15.94
N MET A 51 8.34 10.23 -16.27
CA MET A 51 7.22 10.70 -15.48
C MET A 51 6.05 9.70 -15.48
N MET A 52 5.76 9.11 -16.65
CA MET A 52 4.77 8.04 -16.77
C MET A 52 5.16 6.83 -15.92
N PHE A 53 6.43 6.43 -15.97
CA PHE A 53 6.95 5.32 -15.19
C PHE A 53 6.77 5.50 -13.67
N ILE A 54 7.10 6.67 -13.10
CA ILE A 54 6.87 6.93 -11.66
C ILE A 54 5.39 6.79 -11.33
N GLY A 55 4.53 7.47 -12.09
CA GLY A 55 3.09 7.46 -11.83
C GLY A 55 2.49 6.05 -11.94
N ASP A 56 2.97 5.24 -12.88
CA ASP A 56 2.50 3.86 -13.04
C ASP A 56 3.02 2.95 -11.93
N LEU A 57 4.26 3.13 -11.47
CA LEU A 57 4.78 2.40 -10.33
C LEU A 57 3.99 2.71 -9.04
N GLU A 58 3.66 3.97 -8.77
CA GLU A 58 2.82 4.34 -7.62
C GLU A 58 1.45 3.68 -7.66
N LYS A 59 0.82 3.66 -8.84
CA LYS A 59 -0.47 2.99 -9.04
C LYS A 59 -0.36 1.49 -8.83
N VAL A 60 0.70 0.85 -9.36
CA VAL A 60 0.91 -0.59 -9.24
C VAL A 60 1.20 -0.98 -7.78
N VAL A 61 2.03 -0.22 -7.07
CA VAL A 61 2.29 -0.43 -5.63
C VAL A 61 1.00 -0.27 -4.83
N SER A 62 0.23 0.80 -5.08
CA SER A 62 -1.07 1.01 -4.42
C SER A 62 -2.04 -0.13 -4.69
N LEU A 63 -2.09 -0.63 -5.93
CA LEU A 63 -2.89 -1.78 -6.32
C LEU A 63 -2.46 -3.05 -5.59
N LEU A 64 -1.16 -3.33 -5.52
CA LEU A 64 -0.60 -4.48 -4.82
C LEU A 64 -0.96 -4.48 -3.32
N LEU A 65 -0.88 -3.32 -2.68
CA LEU A 65 -1.26 -3.15 -1.27
C LEU A 65 -2.77 -3.41 -1.09
N CYS A 66 -3.60 -2.79 -1.93
CA CYS A 66 -5.05 -2.99 -1.91
C CYS A 66 -5.43 -4.47 -2.11
N LEU A 67 -4.78 -5.15 -3.07
CA LEU A 67 -5.02 -6.57 -3.35
C LEU A 67 -4.55 -7.45 -2.19
N SER A 68 -3.40 -7.16 -1.59
CA SER A 68 -2.86 -7.89 -0.44
C SER A 68 -3.77 -7.79 0.77
N SER A 69 -4.25 -6.59 1.09
CA SER A 69 -5.23 -6.34 2.15
C SER A 69 -6.55 -7.08 1.92
N ARG A 70 -7.10 -7.00 0.70
CA ARG A 70 -8.32 -7.73 0.32
C ARG A 70 -8.13 -9.25 0.42
N LEU A 71 -6.98 -9.76 -0.02
CA LEU A 71 -6.67 -11.19 0.03
C LEU A 71 -6.54 -11.68 1.47
N ALA A 72 -5.85 -10.93 2.34
CA ALA A 72 -5.73 -11.24 3.76
C ALA A 72 -7.10 -11.32 4.44
N ARG A 73 -8.02 -10.40 4.13
CA ARG A 73 -9.40 -10.43 4.64
C ARG A 73 -10.16 -11.69 4.19
N VAL A 74 -10.03 -12.07 2.92
CA VAL A 74 -10.66 -13.30 2.40
C VAL A 74 -10.05 -14.54 3.05
N GLN A 75 -8.73 -14.60 3.19
CA GLN A 75 -8.05 -15.70 3.88
C GLN A 75 -8.48 -15.82 5.35
N ASN A 76 -8.65 -14.70 6.04
CA ASN A 76 -9.18 -14.69 7.41
C ASN A 76 -10.63 -15.17 7.48
N ALA A 77 -11.48 -14.79 6.51
CA ALA A 77 -12.85 -15.30 6.43
C ALA A 77 -12.87 -16.82 6.16
N MET A 78 -12.03 -17.30 5.24
CA MET A 78 -11.91 -18.72 4.94
C MET A 78 -11.48 -19.56 6.15
N ARG A 79 -10.60 -19.03 7.01
CA ARG A 79 -10.19 -19.71 8.26
C ARG A 79 -11.33 -19.85 9.29
N ARG A 80 -12.40 -19.07 9.15
CA ARG A 80 -13.58 -19.11 10.04
C ARG A 80 -14.68 -20.03 9.53
N ILE A 81 -14.53 -20.58 8.32
CA ILE A 81 -15.47 -21.55 7.75
C ILE A 81 -15.52 -22.80 8.63
N ASP A 82 -16.73 -23.26 8.94
CA ASP A 82 -16.98 -24.45 9.75
C ASP A 82 -17.99 -25.41 9.09
N GLY A 83 -18.42 -26.43 9.84
CA GLY A 83 -19.40 -27.43 9.38
C GLY A 83 -20.79 -26.87 9.08
N ASN A 84 -21.15 -25.73 9.69
CA ASN A 84 -22.46 -25.10 9.54
C ASN A 84 -22.49 -24.02 8.44
N THR A 85 -21.32 -23.59 7.98
CA THR A 85 -21.20 -22.60 6.91
C THR A 85 -21.74 -23.17 5.60
N ASP A 86 -22.58 -22.39 4.93
CA ASP A 86 -23.29 -22.77 3.71
C ASP A 86 -22.34 -23.13 2.55
N ALA A 87 -22.76 -24.06 1.70
CA ALA A 87 -21.93 -24.54 0.59
C ALA A 87 -21.70 -23.47 -0.49
N GLU A 88 -22.70 -22.62 -0.76
CA GLU A 88 -22.56 -21.51 -1.71
C GLU A 88 -21.64 -20.43 -1.14
N GLU A 89 -21.73 -20.14 0.16
CA GLU A 89 -20.82 -19.21 0.83
C GLU A 89 -19.35 -19.69 0.77
N LYS A 90 -19.11 -20.98 1.06
CA LYS A 90 -17.79 -21.61 0.92
C LYS A 90 -17.25 -21.50 -0.50
N GLN A 91 -18.09 -21.80 -1.49
CA GLN A 91 -17.70 -21.71 -2.89
C GLN A 91 -17.38 -20.27 -3.31
N SER A 92 -18.23 -19.32 -2.94
CA SER A 92 -18.03 -17.89 -3.23
C SER A 92 -16.72 -17.36 -2.65
N LEU A 93 -16.38 -17.70 -1.41
CA LEU A 93 -15.10 -17.31 -0.79
C LEU A 93 -13.90 -17.90 -1.54
N ASN A 94 -13.99 -19.16 -1.98
CA ASN A 94 -12.93 -19.81 -2.74
C ASN A 94 -12.73 -19.17 -4.12
N GLU A 95 -13.81 -18.85 -4.83
CA GLU A 95 -13.76 -18.14 -6.12
C GLU A 95 -13.15 -16.75 -5.97
N ARG A 96 -13.56 -16.02 -4.93
CA ARG A 96 -13.00 -14.69 -4.61
C ARG A 96 -11.51 -14.78 -4.27
N HIS A 97 -11.08 -15.78 -3.51
CA HIS A 97 -9.66 -16.01 -3.21
C HIS A 97 -8.84 -16.26 -4.48
N LYS A 98 -9.33 -17.14 -5.37
CA LYS A 98 -8.67 -17.44 -6.65
C LYS A 98 -8.52 -16.19 -7.52
N LEU A 99 -9.59 -15.42 -7.68
CA LEU A 99 -9.58 -14.18 -8.47
C LEU A 99 -8.58 -13.16 -7.92
N LEU A 100 -8.62 -12.88 -6.61
CA LEU A 100 -7.71 -11.93 -5.98
C LEU A 100 -6.25 -12.37 -6.04
N SER A 101 -6.00 -13.68 -5.89
CA SER A 101 -4.64 -14.24 -6.00
C SER A 101 -4.07 -14.02 -7.40
N ARG A 102 -4.88 -14.26 -8.44
CA ARG A 102 -4.48 -14.01 -9.83
C ARG A 102 -4.21 -12.54 -10.09
N GLN A 103 -5.12 -11.65 -9.67
CA GLN A 103 -4.94 -10.20 -9.81
C GLN A 103 -3.67 -9.69 -9.12
N ARG A 104 -3.32 -10.27 -7.97
CA ARG A 104 -2.08 -9.93 -7.26
C ARG A 104 -0.84 -10.37 -8.03
N GLU A 105 -0.87 -11.54 -8.65
CA GLU A 105 0.24 -11.99 -9.50
C GLU A 105 0.37 -11.11 -10.74
N ASP A 106 -0.74 -10.81 -11.43
CA ASP A 106 -0.73 -9.89 -12.57
C ASP A 106 -0.14 -8.51 -12.19
N ALA A 107 -0.49 -7.98 -11.00
CA ALA A 107 0.06 -6.72 -10.50
C ALA A 107 1.55 -6.83 -10.11
N LYS A 108 2.02 -8.01 -9.70
CA LYS A 108 3.43 -8.26 -9.40
C LYS A 108 4.24 -8.31 -10.70
N ASP A 109 3.73 -8.96 -11.73
CA ASP A 109 4.33 -8.97 -13.07
C ASP A 109 4.41 -7.54 -13.64
N LEU A 110 3.37 -6.71 -13.45
CA LEU A 110 3.42 -5.29 -13.84
C LEU A 110 4.53 -4.54 -13.11
N LYS A 111 4.74 -4.81 -11.81
CA LYS A 111 5.81 -4.18 -11.03
C LYS A 111 7.19 -4.59 -11.54
N GLU A 112 7.41 -5.87 -11.81
CA GLU A 112 8.69 -6.39 -12.31
C GLU A 112 9.04 -5.83 -13.71
N ASN A 113 8.03 -5.60 -14.56
CA ASN A 113 8.21 -4.92 -15.85
C ASN A 113 8.52 -3.42 -15.72
N LEU A 114 8.22 -2.83 -14.57
CA LEU A 114 8.52 -1.45 -14.22
C LEU A 114 9.82 -1.33 -13.39
N ASP A 115 10.81 -2.20 -13.55
CA ASP A 115 12.13 -1.99 -12.94
C ASP A 115 13.10 -1.29 -13.91
N LEU A 116 13.69 -0.16 -13.49
CA LEU A 116 14.72 0.53 -14.27
C LEU A 116 16.01 -0.28 -14.26
N THR A 117 16.67 -0.44 -15.39
CA THR A 117 17.98 -1.13 -15.48
C THR A 117 19.14 -0.20 -15.79
N ASP A 118 18.89 1.08 -16.12
CA ASP A 118 19.97 2.00 -16.50
C ASP A 118 20.81 2.49 -15.31
N GLN A 119 22.13 2.42 -15.52
CA GLN A 119 23.16 2.80 -14.54
C GLN A 119 23.26 4.32 -14.37
N GLN A 120 22.89 5.09 -15.40
CA GLN A 120 22.96 6.55 -15.43
C GLN A 120 21.86 7.23 -14.58
N LEU A 121 20.93 6.46 -14.02
CA LEU A 121 19.77 6.94 -13.27
C LEU A 121 19.77 6.42 -11.82
N GLN A 122 20.95 6.23 -11.23
CA GLN A 122 21.05 5.66 -9.89
C GLN A 122 20.33 6.50 -8.82
N ASP A 123 20.49 7.83 -8.86
CA ASP A 123 19.80 8.73 -7.92
C ASP A 123 18.29 8.71 -8.14
N TYR A 124 17.85 8.61 -9.39
CA TYR A 124 16.44 8.46 -9.74
C TYR A 124 15.84 7.14 -9.25
N ARG A 125 16.57 6.03 -9.41
CA ARG A 125 16.16 4.73 -8.86
C ARG A 125 16.06 4.77 -7.34
N ARG A 126 17.04 5.39 -6.67
CA ARG A 126 17.04 5.52 -5.21
C ARG A 126 15.86 6.36 -4.74
N PHE A 127 15.58 7.47 -5.43
CA PHE A 127 14.38 8.29 -5.18
C PHE A 127 13.10 7.46 -5.30
N VAL A 128 12.94 6.73 -6.41
CA VAL A 128 11.79 5.87 -6.65
C VAL A 128 11.62 4.80 -5.56
N GLN A 129 12.71 4.19 -5.12
CA GLN A 129 12.69 3.21 -4.02
C GLN A 129 12.21 3.84 -2.71
N VAL A 130 12.77 4.99 -2.32
CA VAL A 130 12.37 5.70 -1.10
C VAL A 130 10.91 6.12 -1.17
N LYS A 131 10.47 6.70 -2.29
CA LYS A 131 9.07 7.09 -2.52
C LYS A 131 8.12 5.91 -2.39
N THR A 132 8.50 4.77 -2.97
CA THR A 132 7.72 3.52 -2.89
C THR A 132 7.65 2.98 -1.46
N SER A 133 8.76 2.98 -0.72
CA SER A 133 8.80 2.56 0.68
C SER A 133 7.90 3.42 1.57
N LEU A 134 7.96 4.75 1.41
CA LEU A 134 7.11 5.69 2.15
C LEU A 134 5.62 5.49 1.82
N LEU A 135 5.29 5.24 0.55
CA LEU A 135 3.92 4.93 0.15
C LEU A 135 3.39 3.66 0.80
N ILE A 136 4.21 2.60 0.86
CA ILE A 136 3.85 1.34 1.53
C ILE A 136 3.60 1.60 3.01
N GLU A 137 4.54 2.26 3.69
CA GLU A 137 4.44 2.54 5.12
C GLU A 137 3.23 3.41 5.46
N GLN A 138 2.96 4.44 4.64
CA GLN A 138 1.76 5.28 4.79
C GLN A 138 0.48 4.43 4.70
N LYS A 139 0.38 3.54 3.70
CA LYS A 139 -0.80 2.69 3.51
C LYS A 139 -0.98 1.71 4.65
N ASP A 140 0.10 1.10 5.12
CA ASP A 140 0.08 0.17 6.24
C ASP A 140 -0.37 0.86 7.55
N LEU A 141 0.09 2.09 7.80
CA LEU A 141 -0.35 2.90 8.93
C LEU A 141 -1.84 3.28 8.80
N GLU A 142 -2.31 3.67 7.62
CA GLU A 142 -3.72 3.96 7.35
C GLU A 142 -4.63 2.76 7.65
N GLU A 143 -4.20 1.55 7.26
CA GLU A 143 -4.94 0.32 7.53
C GLU A 143 -4.95 -0.04 9.02
N GLN A 144 -3.82 0.08 9.71
CA GLN A 144 -3.74 -0.18 11.15
C GLN A 144 -4.61 0.80 11.94
N ILE A 145 -4.51 2.10 11.63
CA ILE A 145 -5.34 3.14 12.25
C ILE A 145 -6.82 2.82 12.07
N LYS A 146 -7.24 2.46 10.85
CA LYS A 146 -8.63 2.08 10.57
C LYS A 146 -9.06 0.87 11.38
N PHE A 147 -8.24 -0.17 11.43
CA PHE A 147 -8.51 -1.39 12.20
C PHE A 147 -8.69 -1.09 13.70
N PHE A 148 -7.80 -0.29 14.30
CA PHE A 148 -7.90 0.06 15.71
C PHE A 148 -9.12 0.94 16.01
N LYS A 149 -9.48 1.87 15.11
CA LYS A 149 -10.73 2.64 15.22
C LYS A 149 -11.96 1.74 15.23
N GLU A 150 -12.06 0.84 14.25
CA GLU A 150 -13.17 -0.12 14.16
C GLU A 150 -13.26 -1.01 15.40
N GLN A 151 -12.12 -1.46 15.95
CA GLN A 151 -12.11 -2.23 17.19
C GLN A 151 -12.62 -1.44 18.40
N ILE A 152 -12.18 -0.19 18.57
CA ILE A 152 -12.62 0.67 19.67
C ILE A 152 -14.13 0.91 19.58
N GLU A 153 -14.63 1.28 18.39
CA GLU A 153 -16.07 1.52 18.18
C GLU A 153 -16.92 0.28 18.51
N ASN A 154 -16.47 -0.92 18.12
CA ASN A 154 -17.18 -2.16 18.42
C ASN A 154 -17.19 -2.48 19.92
N LEU A 155 -16.08 -2.24 20.63
CA LEU A 155 -16.00 -2.45 22.07
C LEU A 155 -16.89 -1.46 22.82
N GLU A 156 -16.89 -0.19 22.42
CA GLU A 156 -17.74 0.85 23.02
C GLU A 156 -19.23 0.54 22.86
N LYS A 157 -19.66 0.03 21.70
CA LYS A 157 -21.04 -0.42 21.46
C LYS A 157 -21.44 -1.68 22.23
N SER A 158 -20.46 -2.47 22.66
CA SER A 158 -20.69 -3.74 23.38
C SER A 158 -20.70 -3.56 24.90
N ILE A 159 -20.32 -2.38 25.40
CA ILE A 159 -20.45 -2.03 26.81
C ILE A 159 -21.90 -1.53 27.03
N PRO A 160 -22.67 -2.16 27.95
CA PRO A 160 -24.04 -1.77 28.24
C PRO A 160 -24.16 -0.39 28.88
#